data_AF-A0A7H8KWQ3-F1
#
_entry.id   AF-A0A7H8KWQ3-F1
#
_cell.length_a   1.000
_cell.length_b   1.000
_cell.length_c   1.000
_cell.angle_alpha   90.00
_cell.angle_beta   90.00
_cell.angle_gamma   90.00
#
_symmetry.space_group_name_H-M   'P 1'
#
loop_
_entity.id
_entity.type
_entity.pdbx_description
1 polymer ?
#
loop_
_entity_poly.entity_id
_entity_poly.type
_entity_poly.pdbx_seq_one_letter_code
_entity_poly.pdbx_strand_id
1 'polypeptide(L)' 'MASGESGTGGHDRTALDEIDLTGELMIAASASRAERLAAEQIDEVLLARREPDDPADGPAD' A
#
# COMPACT_ATOMS: atom_id res chain seq x y z
N MET A 1 6.84 28.83 -23.61
CA MET A 1 7.48 27.50 -23.66
C MET A 1 7.74 27.06 -22.24
N ALA A 2 6.76 26.39 -21.62
CA ALA A 2 6.99 25.75 -20.33
C ALA A 2 7.84 24.52 -20.62
N SER A 3 9.10 24.53 -20.19
CA SER A 3 9.94 23.34 -20.18
C SER A 3 9.24 22.33 -19.28
N GLY A 4 8.54 21.38 -19.88
CA GLY A 4 8.23 20.13 -19.21
C GLY A 4 9.59 19.52 -18.88
N GLU A 5 10.00 19.68 -17.63
CA GLU A 5 11.00 18.83 -16.99
C GLU A 5 10.65 17.41 -17.44
N SER A 6 11.46 16.95 -18.37
CA SER A 6 11.34 15.65 -18.96
C SER A 6 11.66 14.71 -17.82
N GLY A 7 10.63 14.07 -17.25
CA GLY A 7 10.75 13.17 -16.10
C GLY A 7 11.74 12.05 -16.38
N THR A 8 13.01 12.33 -16.12
CA THR A 8 14.11 11.39 -16.19
C THR A 8 14.44 10.96 -14.77
N GLY A 9 13.86 9.84 -14.36
CA GLY A 9 14.33 9.10 -13.20
C GLY A 9 13.74 7.71 -13.29
N GLY A 10 14.51 6.75 -13.79
CA GLY A 10 14.06 5.37 -13.97
C GLY A 10 13.36 4.86 -12.71
N HIS A 11 12.25 4.16 -12.90
CA HIS A 11 11.48 3.59 -11.80
C HIS A 11 12.42 2.93 -10.78
N ASP A 12 12.28 3.30 -9.51
CA ASP A 12 13.01 2.65 -8.44
C ASP A 12 12.70 1.15 -8.48
N ARG A 13 13.72 0.37 -8.84
CA ARG A 13 13.63 -1.08 -8.98
C ARG A 13 13.11 -1.70 -7.68
N THR A 14 13.53 -1.15 -6.54
CA THR A 14 13.11 -1.60 -5.21
C THR A 14 11.61 -1.40 -5.01
N ALA A 15 11.09 -0.21 -5.34
CA ALA A 15 9.66 0.08 -5.24
C ALA A 15 8.83 -0.80 -6.18
N LEU A 16 9.33 -1.08 -7.39
CA LEU A 16 8.66 -2.00 -8.30
C LEU A 16 8.64 -3.44 -7.76
N ASP A 17 9.77 -3.92 -7.23
CA ASP A 17 9.85 -5.25 -6.63
C ASP A 17 8.92 -5.36 -5.40
N GLU A 18 8.75 -4.28 -4.62
CA GLU A 18 7.81 -4.22 -3.48
C GLU A 18 6.35 -4.24 -3.92
N ILE A 19 6.00 -3.55 -5.01
CA ILE A 19 4.65 -3.59 -5.59
C ILE A 19 4.32 -5.01 -6.05
N ASP A 20 5.24 -5.66 -6.78
CA ASP A 20 5.05 -7.03 -7.25
C ASP A 20 4.88 -7.99 -6.06
N LEU A 21 5.74 -7.91 -5.04
CA LEU A 21 5.64 -8.71 -3.82
C LEU A 21 4.30 -8.50 -3.09
N THR A 22 3.86 -7.24 -2.97
CA THR A 22 2.59 -6.90 -2.32
C THR A 22 1.40 -7.50 -3.05
N GLY A 23 1.40 -7.46 -4.39
CA GLY A 23 0.37 -8.07 -5.23
C GLY A 23 0.29 -9.59 -5.02
N GLU A 24 1.42 -10.27 -5.04
CA GLU A 24 1.49 -11.72 -4.80
C GLU A 24 0.96 -12.11 -3.42
N LEU A 25 1.30 -11.33 -2.38
CA LEU A 25 0.80 -11.56 -1.02
C LEU A 25 -0.71 -11.35 -0.89
N MET A 26 -1.28 -10.33 -1.54
CA MET A 26 -2.74 -10.10 -1.56
C MET A 26 -3.47 -11.29 -2.20
N ILE A 27 -2.96 -11.80 -3.33
CA ILE A 27 -3.55 -12.96 -4.02
C ILE A 27 -3.44 -14.21 -3.14
N ALA A 28 -2.26 -14.49 -2.59
CA ALA A 28 -2.03 -15.63 -1.71
C ALA A 28 -2.93 -15.59 -0.47
N ALA A 29 -3.08 -14.41 0.14
CA ALA A 29 -3.99 -14.20 1.27
C ALA A 29 -5.46 -14.43 0.88
N SER A 30 -5.88 -13.94 -0.29
CA SER A 30 -7.25 -14.10 -0.78
C SER A 30 -7.61 -15.56 -1.09
N ALA A 31 -6.63 -16.36 -1.52
CA ALA A 31 -6.75 -17.78 -1.81
C ALA A 31 -6.52 -18.68 -0.58
N SER A 32 -5.99 -18.12 0.51
CA SER A 32 -5.76 -18.84 1.76
C SER A 32 -7.08 -19.31 2.37
N ARG A 33 -7.04 -20.47 3.03
CA ARG A 33 -8.17 -21.02 3.79
C ARG A 33 -8.34 -20.36 5.17
N ALA A 34 -7.56 -19.33 5.46
CA ALA A 34 -7.72 -18.54 6.68
C ALA A 34 -9.13 -17.92 6.74
N GLU A 35 -9.67 -17.82 7.96
CA GLU A 35 -10.95 -17.15 8.19
C GLU A 35 -10.81 -15.67 7.80
N ARG A 36 -11.65 -15.22 6.84
CA ARG A 36 -11.70 -13.81 6.50
C ARG A 36 -12.49 -13.07 7.57
N LEU A 37 -12.06 -11.85 7.87
CA LEU A 37 -12.88 -10.95 8.67
C LEU A 37 -14.23 -10.73 7.99
N ALA A 38 -15.28 -10.64 8.80
CA ALA A 38 -16.57 -10.14 8.32
C ALA A 38 -16.41 -8.68 7.90
N ALA A 39 -17.26 -8.22 6.98
CA ALA A 39 -17.13 -6.88 6.39
C ALA A 39 -17.15 -5.77 7.46
N GLU A 40 -18.00 -5.90 8.47
CA GLU A 40 -18.11 -4.98 9.61
C GLU A 40 -16.84 -4.93 10.48
N GLN A 41 -16.10 -6.04 10.57
CA GLN A 41 -14.84 -6.11 11.32
C GLN A 41 -13.66 -5.55 10.51
N ILE A 42 -13.77 -5.49 9.18
CA ILE A 42 -12.75 -4.85 8.33
C ILE A 42 -12.69 -3.36 8.62
N ASP A 43 -13.84 -2.69 8.71
CA ASP A 43 -13.91 -1.26 9.01
C ASP A 43 -13.29 -0.94 10.39
N GLU A 44 -13.57 -1.76 11.42
CA GLU A 44 -12.97 -1.63 12.75
C GLU A 44 -11.44 -1.71 12.72
N VAL A 45 -10.89 -2.68 11.98
CA VAL A 45 -9.43 -2.84 11.84
C VAL A 45 -8.82 -1.69 11.05
N LEU A 46 -9.46 -1.24 9.97
CA LEU A 46 -8.98 -0.12 9.16
C LEU A 46 -8.97 1.20 9.94
N LEU A 47 -9.99 1.44 10.76
CA LEU A 47 -10.08 2.63 11.61
C LEU A 47 -9.08 2.58 12.77
N ALA A 48 -8.88 1.41 13.40
CA ALA A 48 -7.89 1.24 14.48
C ALA A 48 -6.45 1.47 14.01
N ARG A 49 -6.13 1.10 12.76
CA ARG A 49 -4.80 1.38 12.16
C ARG A 49 -4.58 2.85 11.83
N ARG A 50 -5.66 3.62 11.66
CA ARG A 50 -5.62 5.05 11.34
C ARG A 50 -5.47 5.94 12.57
N GLU A 51 -5.51 5.37 13.78
CA GLU A 51 -5.13 6.09 14.98
C GLU A 51 -3.64 6.49 14.92
N PRO A 52 -3.23 7.62 15.54
CA PRO A 52 -2.03 8.40 15.19
C PRO A 52 -0.67 7.73 15.44
N ASP A 53 -0.63 6.45 15.75
CA ASP A 53 0.60 5.66 15.90
C ASP A 53 1.09 5.06 14.57
N ASP A 54 0.46 5.38 13.42
CA ASP A 54 1.01 5.04 12.10
C ASP A 54 1.95 6.16 11.59
N PRO A 55 3.28 6.00 11.68
CA PRO A 55 4.24 6.98 11.18
C PRO A 55 4.28 7.06 9.63
N ALA A 56 3.52 6.23 8.90
CA ALA A 56 3.50 6.23 7.44
C ALA A 56 2.63 7.33 6.83
N ASP A 57 1.79 8.02 7.61
CA ASP A 57 0.93 9.13 7.15
C ASP A 57 1.46 10.51 7.61
N GLY A 58 2.79 10.65 7.66
CA GLY A 58 3.46 11.93 7.91
C GLY A 58 3.22 12.91 6.76
N PRO A 59 3.02 14.23 7.03
CA PRO A 59 2.75 15.19 5.97
C PRO A 59 3.93 15.26 5.01
N ALA A 60 3.64 15.11 3.71
CA ALA A 60 4.57 15.47 2.66
C ALA A 60 4.85 16.98 2.75
N ASP A 61 6.08 17.33 3.11
CA ASP A 61 6.63 18.70 3.10
C ASP A 61 6.87 19.17 1.65
#